data_AF-A0AAN7AXF9-F1
#
_entry.id   AF-A0AAN7AXF9-F1
#
_cell.length_a   1.000
_cell.length_b   1.000
_cell.length_c   1.000
_cell.angle_alpha   90.00
_cell.angle_beta   90.00
_cell.angle_gamma   90.00
#
_symmetry.space_group_name_H-M   'P 1'
#
loop_
_entity.id
_entity.type
_entity.pdbx_description
1 polymer ?
#
loop_
_entity_poly.entity_id
_entity_poly.type
_entity_poly.pdbx_seq_one_letter_code
_entity_poly.pdbx_strand_id
1 'polypeptide(L)'
;QDRAELERICDALQLAAGANHRLCLLVESQVSGQETKLWRLGWQQPVLAYEICPAVSFGMVLRNHTAPALSDRRRLALTFARSLLQLYESPWLSERWDKESLQFFFQTSGDVDMRRPYISTSFDNFPIGSEPPDLNLLHRSRGILQLGLLLIETHTWKPIENFYTEGERTASQPTSNTDLQAAWRVHSSMRDCFGTYLSAISACLSVSWVAVGMRVSLEDAETRSGLYHGVVKPLEMEVSLAD
;
A
#
# COMPACT_ATOMS: atom_id res chain seq x y z
N GLN A 1 -15.92 -31.38 16.04
CA GLN A 1 -15.04 -30.27 16.45
C GLN A 1 -13.62 -30.71 16.15
N ASP A 2 -13.06 -30.24 15.05
CA ASP A 2 -11.74 -30.66 14.53
C ASP A 2 -10.66 -29.67 15.00
N ARG A 3 -10.43 -29.61 16.31
CA ARG A 3 -9.35 -28.81 16.91
C ARG A 3 -8.10 -29.69 16.95
N ALA A 4 -6.98 -29.18 16.45
CA ALA A 4 -5.69 -29.87 16.50
C ALA A 4 -4.61 -28.93 17.03
N GLU A 5 -3.75 -29.42 17.91
CA GLU A 5 -2.53 -28.71 18.31
C GLU A 5 -1.54 -28.73 17.14
N LEU A 6 -0.85 -27.61 16.91
CA LEU A 6 0.10 -27.43 15.83
C LEU A 6 1.48 -27.17 16.41
N GLU A 7 2.50 -27.86 15.90
CA GLU A 7 3.89 -27.51 16.17
C GLU A 7 4.31 -26.27 15.38
N ARG A 8 3.87 -26.15 14.11
CA ARG A 8 4.19 -25.01 13.23
C ARG A 8 2.95 -24.51 12.50
N ILE A 9 2.89 -23.19 12.26
CA ILE A 9 1.84 -22.56 11.44
C ILE A 9 1.84 -23.14 10.02
N CYS A 10 3.02 -23.45 9.48
CA CYS A 10 3.18 -23.97 8.12
C CYS A 10 2.43 -25.28 7.88
N ASP A 11 2.30 -26.13 8.90
CA ASP A 11 1.64 -27.43 8.78
C ASP A 11 0.14 -27.25 8.47
N ALA A 12 -0.49 -26.25 9.10
CA ALA A 12 -1.87 -25.88 8.81
C ALA A 12 -2.04 -25.23 7.43
N LEU A 13 -1.04 -24.50 6.96
CA LEU A 13 -1.07 -23.90 5.62
C LEU A 13 -0.97 -24.97 4.52
N GLN A 14 -0.13 -26.00 4.71
CA GLN A 14 -0.05 -27.13 3.76
C GLN A 14 -1.39 -27.87 3.65
N LEU A 15 -2.10 -28.07 4.76
CA LEU A 15 -3.44 -28.67 4.77
C LEU A 15 -4.48 -27.77 4.09
N ALA A 16 -4.34 -26.45 4.20
CA ALA A 16 -5.23 -25.48 3.57
C ALA A 16 -4.93 -25.28 2.07
N ALA A 17 -3.71 -25.58 1.61
CA ALA A 17 -3.18 -25.21 0.29
C ALA A 17 -3.93 -25.81 -0.92
N GLY A 18 -4.89 -26.71 -0.72
CA GLY A 18 -5.72 -27.28 -1.80
C GLY A 18 -7.22 -27.07 -1.63
N ALA A 19 -7.67 -26.42 -0.56
CA ALA A 19 -9.07 -26.40 -0.17
C ALA A 19 -9.49 -24.96 0.13
N ASN A 20 -10.49 -24.43 -0.58
CA ASN A 20 -11.00 -23.07 -0.41
C ASN A 20 -11.74 -22.90 0.94
N HIS A 21 -10.98 -22.93 2.04
CA HIS A 21 -11.48 -22.91 3.42
C HIS A 21 -10.80 -21.80 4.22
N ARG A 22 -11.53 -21.29 5.21
CA ARG A 22 -10.97 -20.39 6.22
C ARG A 22 -10.17 -21.21 7.23
N LEU A 23 -8.87 -20.91 7.32
CA LEU A 23 -8.01 -21.36 8.41
C LEU A 23 -8.21 -20.44 9.62
N CYS A 24 -8.44 -21.03 10.79
CA CYS A 24 -8.55 -20.30 12.04
C CYS A 24 -7.51 -20.83 13.03
N LEU A 25 -6.66 -19.95 13.53
CA LEU A 25 -5.57 -20.27 14.45
C LEU A 25 -5.82 -19.60 15.81
N LEU A 26 -5.60 -20.34 16.89
CA LEU A 26 -5.62 -19.81 18.25
C LEU A 26 -4.21 -19.91 18.83
N VAL A 27 -3.67 -18.78 19.28
CA VAL A 27 -2.37 -18.69 19.93
C VAL A 27 -2.60 -18.40 21.41
N GLU A 28 -2.24 -19.34 22.28
CA GLU A 28 -2.31 -19.19 23.73
C GLU A 28 -0.90 -18.91 24.25
N SER A 29 -0.66 -17.71 24.78
CA SER A 29 0.61 -17.33 25.40
C SER A 29 0.43 -17.19 26.91
N GLN A 30 1.20 -17.95 27.69
CA GLN A 30 1.21 -17.85 29.16
C GLN A 30 2.30 -16.86 29.63
N VAL A 31 1.91 -15.90 30.46
CA VAL A 31 2.74 -14.78 30.94
C VAL A 31 3.92 -15.26 31.82
N SER A 32 3.87 -16.49 32.35
CA SER A 32 4.81 -17.03 33.33
C SER A 32 5.80 -18.06 32.76
N GLY A 33 6.18 -17.93 31.49
CA GLY A 33 7.53 -18.31 31.06
C GLY A 33 7.73 -19.67 30.40
N GLN A 34 6.74 -20.53 30.17
CA GLN A 34 6.94 -21.67 29.25
C GLN A 34 5.70 -21.99 28.40
N GLU A 35 5.96 -22.03 27.10
CA GLU A 35 5.17 -22.52 25.96
C GLU A 35 4.01 -21.65 25.44
N THR A 36 4.22 -21.10 24.24
CA THR A 36 3.16 -20.62 23.36
C THR A 36 2.53 -21.84 22.69
N LYS A 37 1.25 -22.09 22.92
CA LYS A 37 0.52 -23.17 22.25
C LYS A 37 -0.21 -22.64 21.04
N LEU A 38 -0.09 -23.36 19.92
CA LEU A 38 -0.76 -23.03 18.68
C LEU A 38 -1.80 -24.10 18.37
N TRP A 39 -3.01 -23.68 18.04
CA TRP A 39 -4.11 -24.57 17.72
C TRP A 39 -4.71 -24.22 16.37
N ARG A 40 -4.94 -25.23 15.54
CA ARG A 40 -5.90 -25.15 14.43
C ARG A 40 -7.29 -25.34 15.00
N LEU A 41 -8.16 -24.35 14.79
CA LEU A 41 -9.59 -24.51 15.03
C LEU A 41 -10.26 -25.10 13.78
N GLY A 42 -11.47 -25.63 13.94
CA GLY A 42 -12.18 -26.32 12.86
C GLY A 42 -12.33 -25.45 11.61
N TRP A 43 -12.28 -26.08 10.44
CA TRP A 43 -12.44 -25.41 9.15
C TRP A 43 -13.77 -24.68 9.07
N GLN A 44 -13.73 -23.47 8.50
CA GLN A 44 -14.93 -22.66 8.29
C GLN A 44 -15.08 -22.32 6.82
N GLN A 45 -16.31 -22.02 6.42
CA GLN A 45 -16.58 -21.55 5.07
C GLN A 45 -15.83 -20.23 4.82
N PRO A 46 -15.30 -20.03 3.60
CA PRO A 46 -14.64 -18.79 3.23
C PRO A 46 -15.65 -17.63 3.33
N VAL A 47 -15.21 -16.52 3.93
CA VAL A 47 -16.02 -15.29 4.05
C VAL A 47 -15.90 -14.42 2.80
N LEU A 48 -14.77 -14.57 2.09
CA LEU A 48 -14.49 -13.85 0.87
C LEU A 48 -14.73 -14.80 -0.30
N ALA A 49 -15.66 -14.42 -1.17
CA ALA A 49 -15.91 -15.09 -2.43
C ALA A 49 -15.19 -14.29 -3.52
N TYR A 50 -13.99 -14.74 -3.87
CA TYR A 50 -13.27 -14.25 -5.04
C TYR A 50 -13.37 -15.27 -6.16
N GLU A 51 -13.30 -14.80 -7.41
CA GLU A 51 -13.08 -15.69 -8.54
C GLU A 51 -11.73 -16.40 -8.42
N ILE A 52 -11.64 -17.61 -8.94
CA ILE A 52 -10.39 -18.37 -9.02
C ILE A 52 -9.58 -17.80 -10.21
N CYS A 53 -9.17 -16.54 -10.08
CA CYS A 53 -8.39 -15.80 -11.06
C CYS A 53 -7.16 -15.18 -10.37
N PRO A 54 -6.03 -15.03 -11.09
CA PRO A 54 -4.89 -14.30 -10.56
C PRO A 54 -5.29 -12.86 -10.18
N ALA A 55 -4.71 -12.36 -9.09
CA ALA A 55 -4.82 -10.95 -8.76
C ALA A 55 -4.22 -10.08 -9.86
N VAL A 56 -4.69 -8.85 -9.96
CA VAL A 56 -4.17 -7.82 -10.87
C VAL A 56 -3.50 -6.70 -10.08
N SER A 57 -2.41 -6.17 -10.62
CA SER A 57 -1.73 -5.04 -9.98
C SER A 57 -2.52 -3.74 -10.10
N PHE A 58 -2.28 -2.78 -9.22
CA PHE A 58 -2.85 -1.44 -9.36
C PHE A 58 -2.44 -0.79 -10.69
N GLY A 59 -1.20 -1.01 -11.14
CA GLY A 59 -0.73 -0.56 -12.44
C GLY A 59 -1.57 -1.12 -13.61
N MET A 60 -1.96 -2.38 -13.56
CA MET A 60 -2.89 -2.97 -14.55
C MET A 60 -4.31 -2.41 -14.41
N VAL A 61 -4.79 -2.19 -13.19
CA VAL A 61 -6.10 -1.59 -12.91
C VAL A 61 -6.18 -0.19 -13.53
N LEU A 62 -5.18 0.66 -13.33
CA LEU A 62 -5.11 2.01 -13.90
C LEU A 62 -5.12 2.04 -15.44
N ARG A 63 -4.57 1.00 -16.08
CA ARG A 63 -4.46 0.91 -17.55
C ARG A 63 -5.70 0.30 -18.20
N ASN A 64 -6.30 -0.69 -17.55
CA ASN A 64 -7.27 -1.58 -18.18
C ASN A 64 -8.70 -1.42 -17.63
N HIS A 65 -8.88 -0.72 -16.52
CA HIS A 65 -10.20 -0.56 -15.89
C HIS A 65 -10.64 0.90 -15.88
N THR A 66 -11.96 1.10 -15.93
CA THR A 66 -12.55 2.44 -15.84
C THR A 66 -12.37 3.01 -14.44
N ALA A 67 -12.27 4.34 -14.36
CA ALA A 67 -12.12 5.03 -13.09
C ALA A 67 -13.38 4.81 -12.23
N PRO A 68 -13.25 4.30 -10.99
CA PRO A 68 -14.39 4.21 -10.10
C PRO A 68 -14.82 5.60 -9.62
N ALA A 69 -15.96 5.64 -8.93
CA ALA A 69 -16.47 6.88 -8.35
C ALA A 69 -15.40 7.57 -7.48
N LEU A 70 -15.44 8.91 -7.42
CA LEU A 70 -14.46 9.69 -6.66
C LEU A 70 -14.39 9.25 -5.19
N SER A 71 -15.53 8.94 -4.58
CA SER A 71 -15.63 8.47 -3.20
C SER A 71 -14.85 7.18 -2.96
N ASP A 72 -14.94 6.21 -3.88
CA ASP A 72 -14.16 4.96 -3.80
C ASP A 72 -12.66 5.20 -4.02
N ARG A 73 -12.30 6.14 -4.89
CA ARG A 73 -10.90 6.57 -5.07
C ARG A 73 -10.34 7.23 -3.82
N ARG A 74 -11.13 8.03 -3.09
CA ARG A 74 -10.72 8.61 -1.80
C ARG A 74 -10.53 7.56 -0.72
N ARG A 75 -11.44 6.57 -0.64
CA ARG A 75 -11.28 5.43 0.26
C ARG A 75 -10.01 4.65 -0.03
N LEU A 76 -9.73 4.39 -1.30
CA LEU A 76 -8.53 3.68 -1.72
C LEU A 76 -7.24 4.45 -1.33
N ALA A 77 -7.21 5.75 -1.62
CA ALA A 77 -6.12 6.63 -1.24
C ALA A 77 -5.86 6.65 0.28
N LEU A 78 -6.94 6.71 1.08
CA LEU A 78 -6.85 6.64 2.54
C LEU A 78 -6.30 5.28 3.01
N THR A 79 -6.72 4.18 2.38
CA THR A 79 -6.19 2.85 2.66
C THR A 79 -4.69 2.79 2.39
N PHE A 80 -4.20 3.31 1.26
CA PHE A 80 -2.76 3.35 0.96
C PHE A 80 -1.97 4.13 2.01
N ALA A 81 -2.46 5.32 2.40
CA ALA A 81 -1.78 6.15 3.39
C ALA A 81 -1.73 5.50 4.79
N ARG A 82 -2.82 4.84 5.21
CA ARG A 82 -2.86 4.09 6.47
C ARG A 82 -1.97 2.85 6.42
N SER A 83 -1.95 2.12 5.31
CA SER A 83 -1.08 0.97 5.12
C SER A 83 0.39 1.34 5.23
N LEU A 84 0.80 2.49 4.68
CA LEU A 84 2.17 2.98 4.87
C LEU A 84 2.47 3.19 6.37
N LEU A 85 1.62 3.90 7.11
CA LEU A 85 1.85 4.11 8.56
C LEU A 85 1.90 2.82 9.40
N GLN A 86 1.15 1.80 8.98
CA GLN A 86 1.03 0.54 9.70
C GLN A 86 2.12 -0.48 9.35
N LEU A 87 2.53 -0.52 8.08
CA LEU A 87 3.40 -1.56 7.54
C LEU A 87 4.83 -1.10 7.27
N TYR A 88 5.11 0.21 7.29
CA TYR A 88 6.47 0.70 7.04
C TYR A 88 7.46 0.14 8.06
N GLU A 89 8.63 -0.26 7.56
CA GLU A 89 9.72 -0.97 8.27
C GLU A 89 9.35 -2.34 8.84
N SER A 90 8.11 -2.78 8.65
CA SER A 90 7.84 -4.20 8.67
C SER A 90 8.40 -4.81 7.38
N PRO A 91 8.96 -6.01 7.42
CA PRO A 91 9.43 -6.68 6.21
C PRO A 91 8.30 -7.03 5.21
N TRP A 92 7.04 -6.70 5.55
CA TRP A 92 5.88 -6.77 4.65
C TRP A 92 5.81 -5.62 3.66
N LEU A 93 6.38 -4.45 3.97
CA LEU A 93 6.37 -3.27 3.11
C LEU A 93 7.79 -2.71 3.01
N SER A 94 8.53 -3.16 2.00
CA SER A 94 9.84 -2.59 1.69
C SER A 94 9.70 -1.17 1.12
N GLU A 95 10.82 -0.44 1.04
CA GLU A 95 10.86 0.88 0.38
C GLU A 95 10.50 0.84 -1.11
N ARG A 96 10.29 -0.36 -1.67
CA ARG A 96 9.98 -0.62 -3.08
C ARG A 96 8.50 -0.91 -3.35
N TRP A 97 7.63 -0.77 -2.35
CA TRP A 97 6.20 -0.89 -2.61
C TRP A 97 5.79 0.14 -3.66
N ASP A 98 5.06 -0.26 -4.69
CA ASP A 98 4.61 0.61 -5.78
C ASP A 98 3.25 0.12 -6.31
N LYS A 99 2.77 0.71 -7.41
CA LYS A 99 1.52 0.27 -8.03
C LYS A 99 1.55 -1.18 -8.54
N GLU A 100 2.73 -1.76 -8.75
CA GLU A 100 2.88 -3.14 -9.20
C GLU A 100 2.90 -4.11 -8.00
N SER A 101 3.35 -3.66 -6.82
CA SER A 101 3.27 -4.45 -5.59
C SER A 101 1.86 -4.50 -4.96
N LEU A 102 1.00 -3.53 -5.27
CA LEU A 102 -0.39 -3.48 -4.84
C LEU A 102 -1.27 -4.35 -5.74
N GLN A 103 -2.01 -5.30 -5.15
CA GLN A 103 -2.77 -6.33 -5.83
C GLN A 103 -4.26 -6.27 -5.48
N PHE A 104 -5.12 -6.57 -6.45
CA PHE A 104 -6.56 -6.63 -6.30
C PHE A 104 -7.10 -7.95 -6.84
N PHE A 105 -8.06 -8.54 -6.13
CA PHE A 105 -8.75 -9.75 -6.57
C PHE A 105 -10.08 -9.41 -7.24
N PHE A 106 -10.61 -10.35 -8.02
CA PHE A 106 -11.92 -10.23 -8.67
C PHE A 106 -13.02 -10.78 -7.78
N GLN A 107 -14.06 -9.99 -7.58
CA GLN A 107 -15.32 -10.44 -6.97
C GLN A 107 -15.99 -11.48 -7.87
N THR A 108 -16.91 -12.28 -7.33
CA THR A 108 -17.69 -13.24 -8.11
C THR A 108 -18.57 -12.63 -9.21
N SER A 109 -18.69 -11.29 -9.27
CA SER A 109 -19.34 -10.57 -10.38
C SER A 109 -18.41 -10.37 -11.59
N GLY A 110 -17.12 -10.68 -11.46
CA GLY A 110 -16.08 -10.36 -12.44
C GLY A 110 -15.46 -8.96 -12.26
N ASP A 111 -15.92 -8.17 -11.30
CA ASP A 111 -15.40 -6.83 -11.02
C ASP A 111 -14.18 -6.88 -10.09
N VAL A 112 -13.23 -5.97 -10.27
CA VAL A 112 -12.08 -5.82 -9.36
C VAL A 112 -12.54 -5.28 -8.00
N ASP A 113 -12.18 -5.96 -6.91
CA ASP A 113 -12.50 -5.55 -5.53
C ASP A 113 -11.62 -4.40 -5.06
N MET A 114 -11.96 -3.18 -5.47
CA MET A 114 -11.24 -1.97 -5.10
C MET A 114 -11.30 -1.64 -3.60
N ARG A 115 -12.17 -2.30 -2.83
CA ARG A 115 -12.33 -2.04 -1.40
C ARG A 115 -11.27 -2.73 -0.56
N ARG A 116 -10.59 -3.74 -1.11
CA ARG A 116 -9.63 -4.58 -0.41
C ARG A 116 -8.35 -4.72 -1.24
N PRO A 117 -7.52 -3.67 -1.32
CA PRO A 117 -6.19 -3.82 -1.88
C PRO A 117 -5.33 -4.70 -0.97
N TYR A 118 -4.47 -5.50 -1.58
CA TYR A 118 -3.49 -6.36 -0.93
C TYR A 118 -2.09 -5.96 -1.36
N ILE A 119 -1.08 -6.32 -0.57
CA ILE A 119 0.33 -6.15 -0.92
C ILE A 119 0.89 -7.53 -1.24
N SER A 120 1.51 -7.65 -2.41
CA SER A 120 2.27 -8.84 -2.77
C SER A 120 3.62 -8.84 -2.05
N THR A 121 3.96 -9.96 -1.44
CA THR A 121 5.26 -10.17 -0.80
C THR A 121 5.73 -11.60 -1.03
N SER A 122 7.05 -11.81 -0.94
CA SER A 122 7.67 -13.13 -1.03
C SER A 122 8.38 -13.44 0.26
N PHE A 123 8.07 -14.59 0.85
CA PHE A 123 8.71 -15.09 2.06
C PHE A 123 10.13 -15.61 1.82
N ASP A 124 10.46 -15.95 0.57
CA ASP A 124 11.77 -16.49 0.21
C ASP A 124 12.86 -15.40 0.21
N ASN A 125 12.47 -14.16 -0.08
CA ASN A 125 13.34 -12.99 -0.21
C ASN A 125 12.97 -11.90 0.80
N PHE A 126 12.71 -12.30 2.04
CA PHE A 126 12.35 -11.35 3.09
C PHE A 126 13.53 -10.40 3.35
N PRO A 127 13.37 -9.07 3.17
CA PRO A 127 14.47 -8.14 3.35
C PRO A 127 14.92 -8.15 4.81
N ILE A 128 16.17 -8.58 5.05
CA ILE A 128 16.80 -8.54 6.37
C ILE A 128 17.51 -7.19 6.49
N GLY A 129 16.92 -6.27 7.25
CA GLY A 129 17.47 -4.94 7.52
C GLY A 129 16.84 -3.82 6.67
N SER A 130 17.19 -2.58 7.01
CA SER A 130 16.75 -1.39 6.27
C SER A 130 17.43 -1.33 4.90
N GLU A 131 16.68 -1.01 3.85
CA GLU A 131 17.29 -0.74 2.54
C GLU A 131 18.26 0.45 2.64
N PRO A 132 19.42 0.38 1.97
CA PRO A 132 20.36 1.50 1.97
C PRO A 132 19.72 2.71 1.27
N PRO A 133 19.96 3.93 1.77
CA PRO A 133 19.39 5.13 1.18
C PRO A 133 19.87 5.30 -0.27
N ASP A 134 18.94 5.60 -1.18
CA ASP A 134 19.25 5.96 -2.55
C ASP A 134 19.80 7.39 -2.60
N LEU A 135 21.14 7.52 -2.66
CA LEU A 135 21.83 8.81 -2.69
C LEU A 135 21.53 9.64 -3.95
N ASN A 136 21.00 9.01 -5.00
CA ASN A 136 20.62 9.71 -6.22
C ASN A 136 19.18 10.22 -6.16
N LEU A 137 18.37 9.79 -5.19
CA LEU A 137 17.00 10.23 -5.02
C LEU A 137 16.96 11.62 -4.37
N LEU A 138 16.35 12.59 -5.07
CA LEU A 138 16.15 13.94 -4.55
C LEU A 138 15.15 13.98 -3.38
N HIS A 139 14.22 13.03 -3.36
CA HIS A 139 13.26 12.87 -2.27
C HIS A 139 13.87 12.17 -1.06
N ARG A 140 13.59 12.67 0.14
CA ARG A 140 14.23 12.16 1.38
C ARG A 140 13.68 10.82 1.88
N SER A 141 12.60 10.32 1.29
CA SER A 141 12.01 9.01 1.62
C SER A 141 11.34 8.41 0.39
N ARG A 142 11.85 7.28 -0.10
CA ARG A 142 11.27 6.60 -1.27
C ARG A 142 9.84 6.14 -1.01
N GLY A 143 9.56 5.57 0.16
CA GLY A 143 8.22 5.08 0.50
C GLY A 143 7.17 6.19 0.56
N ILE A 144 7.51 7.37 1.11
CA ILE A 144 6.59 8.51 1.15
C ILE A 144 6.40 9.14 -0.24
N LEU A 145 7.45 9.20 -1.06
CA LEU A 145 7.34 9.62 -2.46
C LEU A 145 6.33 8.75 -3.19
N GLN A 146 6.47 7.43 -3.06
CA GLN A 146 5.62 6.46 -3.74
C GLN A 146 4.16 6.54 -3.29
N LEU A 147 3.89 6.87 -2.03
CA LEU A 147 2.54 7.25 -1.59
C LEU A 147 2.04 8.47 -2.36
N GLY A 148 2.83 9.53 -2.47
CA GLY A 148 2.48 10.73 -3.24
C GLY A 148 2.14 10.43 -4.70
N LEU A 149 2.92 9.55 -5.35
CA LEU A 149 2.64 9.07 -6.69
C LEU A 149 1.32 8.31 -6.75
N LEU A 150 1.08 7.36 -5.84
CA LEU A 150 -0.16 6.60 -5.78
C LEU A 150 -1.37 7.49 -5.52
N LEU A 151 -1.25 8.56 -4.72
CA LEU A 151 -2.33 9.54 -4.53
C LEU A 151 -2.66 10.28 -5.84
N ILE A 152 -1.64 10.65 -6.62
CA ILE A 152 -1.82 11.26 -7.95
C ILE A 152 -2.48 10.27 -8.91
N GLU A 153 -1.95 9.06 -9.00
CA GLU A 153 -2.46 8.00 -9.88
C GLU A 153 -3.90 7.63 -9.52
N THR A 154 -4.22 7.54 -8.24
CA THR A 154 -5.58 7.28 -7.75
C THR A 154 -6.54 8.41 -8.11
N HIS A 155 -6.12 9.67 -8.00
CA HIS A 155 -6.98 10.81 -8.33
C HIS A 155 -7.17 11.02 -9.82
N THR A 156 -6.12 10.84 -10.62
CA THR A 156 -6.18 11.03 -12.07
C THR A 156 -6.64 9.77 -12.82
N TRP A 157 -6.61 8.62 -12.12
CA TRP A 157 -6.81 7.29 -12.67
C TRP A 157 -5.92 7.00 -13.88
N LYS A 158 -4.67 7.45 -13.81
CA LYS A 158 -3.66 7.27 -14.85
C LYS A 158 -2.32 6.99 -14.19
N PRO A 159 -1.50 6.05 -14.73
CA PRO A 159 -0.13 5.88 -14.29
C PRO A 159 0.68 7.17 -14.46
N ILE A 160 1.65 7.42 -13.56
CA ILE A 160 2.45 8.65 -13.58
C ILE A 160 3.20 8.85 -14.91
N GLU A 161 3.56 7.77 -15.59
CA GLU A 161 4.27 7.76 -16.88
C GLU A 161 3.45 8.42 -18.00
N ASN A 162 2.11 8.41 -17.88
CA ASN A 162 1.26 9.10 -18.85
C ASN A 162 1.48 10.61 -18.84
N PHE A 163 2.01 11.15 -17.74
CA PHE A 163 2.29 12.57 -17.60
C PHE A 163 3.71 12.94 -18.02
N TYR A 164 4.57 12.00 -18.41
CA TYR A 164 5.91 12.32 -18.91
C TYR A 164 5.88 13.24 -20.14
N THR A 165 6.82 14.17 -20.18
CA THR A 165 7.18 14.94 -21.38
C THR A 165 7.84 14.04 -22.40
N GLU A 166 7.95 14.51 -23.65
CA GLU A 166 8.59 13.74 -24.71
C GLU A 166 10.07 13.40 -24.40
N GLY A 167 10.79 14.33 -23.77
CA GLY A 167 12.17 14.10 -23.34
C GLY A 167 12.29 13.03 -22.25
N GLU A 168 11.36 12.99 -21.30
CA GLU A 168 11.34 11.98 -20.23
C GLU A 168 10.95 10.59 -20.76
N ARG A 169 10.05 10.51 -21.75
CA ARG A 169 9.64 9.26 -22.40
C ARG A 169 10.74 8.63 -23.26
N THR A 170 11.56 9.47 -23.89
CA THR A 170 12.64 9.03 -24.78
C THR A 170 13.94 8.73 -24.03
N ALA A 171 14.02 9.07 -22.74
CA ALA A 171 15.13 8.69 -21.88
C ALA A 171 15.21 7.16 -21.76
N SER A 172 16.45 6.63 -21.71
CA SER A 172 16.71 5.20 -21.74
C SER A 172 16.08 4.43 -20.57
N GLN A 173 15.95 5.04 -19.38
CA GLN A 173 15.16 4.52 -18.27
C GLN A 173 14.60 5.66 -17.38
N PRO A 174 13.28 5.71 -17.14
CA PRO A 174 12.70 6.60 -16.14
C PRO A 174 13.22 6.27 -14.73
N THR A 175 13.50 7.30 -13.94
CA THR A 175 13.99 7.17 -12.56
C THR A 175 12.96 7.69 -11.56
N SER A 176 13.10 7.37 -10.28
CA SER A 176 12.29 7.96 -9.20
C SER A 176 12.33 9.51 -9.19
N ASN A 177 13.40 10.13 -9.70
CA ASN A 177 13.47 11.58 -9.86
C ASN A 177 12.62 12.08 -11.04
N THR A 178 12.54 11.29 -12.12
CA THR A 178 11.63 11.54 -13.24
C THR A 178 10.18 11.48 -12.76
N ASP A 179 9.85 10.48 -11.94
CA ASP A 179 8.53 10.37 -11.30
C ASP A 179 8.22 11.60 -10.43
N LEU A 180 9.18 12.02 -9.59
CA LEU A 180 9.04 13.20 -8.73
C LEU A 180 8.80 14.49 -9.55
N GLN A 181 9.54 14.68 -10.66
CA GLN A 181 9.36 15.83 -11.54
C GLN A 181 7.99 15.82 -12.23
N ALA A 182 7.57 14.68 -12.75
CA ALA A 182 6.24 14.49 -13.30
C ALA A 182 5.17 14.78 -12.23
N ALA A 183 5.33 14.27 -11.02
CA ALA A 183 4.40 14.46 -9.91
C ALA A 183 4.16 15.94 -9.57
N TRP A 184 5.23 16.74 -9.44
CA TRP A 184 5.11 18.18 -9.17
C TRP A 184 4.40 18.93 -10.31
N ARG A 185 4.64 18.53 -11.55
CA ARG A 185 3.98 19.13 -12.72
C ARG A 185 2.49 18.80 -12.78
N VAL A 186 2.12 17.56 -12.51
CA VAL A 186 0.70 17.17 -12.42
C VAL A 186 0.04 17.87 -11.23
N HIS A 187 0.67 17.87 -10.04
CA HIS A 187 0.18 18.56 -8.85
C HIS A 187 -0.13 20.04 -9.13
N SER A 188 0.77 20.74 -9.82
CA SER A 188 0.60 22.15 -10.19
C SER A 188 -0.54 22.41 -11.19
N SER A 189 -1.03 21.38 -11.87
CA SER A 189 -2.08 21.49 -12.89
C SER A 189 -3.44 20.90 -12.48
N MET A 190 -3.53 20.23 -11.32
CA MET A 190 -4.77 19.65 -10.76
C MET A 190 -5.74 20.73 -10.24
N ARG A 191 -6.50 21.35 -11.14
CA ARG A 191 -7.49 22.38 -10.79
C ARG A 191 -8.83 21.82 -10.28
N ASP A 192 -9.12 20.57 -10.60
CA ASP A 192 -10.33 19.82 -10.26
C ASP A 192 -10.20 19.03 -8.95
N CYS A 193 -9.07 19.18 -8.25
CA CYS A 193 -8.80 18.48 -7.00
C CYS A 193 -9.19 19.33 -5.79
N PHE A 194 -9.85 18.71 -4.81
CA PHE A 194 -10.12 19.34 -3.53
C PHE A 194 -8.83 19.72 -2.81
N GLY A 195 -8.81 20.90 -2.17
CA GLY A 195 -7.61 21.43 -1.52
C GLY A 195 -7.03 20.52 -0.45
N THR A 196 -7.87 19.78 0.27
CA THR A 196 -7.46 18.78 1.26
C THR A 196 -6.71 17.62 0.63
N TYR A 197 -7.21 17.03 -0.46
CA TYR A 197 -6.47 16.00 -1.19
C TYR A 197 -5.16 16.54 -1.81
N LEU A 198 -5.20 17.74 -2.38
CA LEU A 198 -4.03 18.37 -2.99
C LEU A 198 -2.94 18.67 -1.95
N SER A 199 -3.34 19.05 -0.73
CA SER A 199 -2.42 19.23 0.39
C SER A 199 -1.78 17.91 0.83
N ALA A 200 -2.52 16.80 0.82
CA ALA A 200 -1.98 15.47 1.14
C ALA A 200 -0.92 15.02 0.12
N ILE A 201 -1.14 15.30 -1.18
CA ILE A 201 -0.11 15.05 -2.21
C ILE A 201 1.12 15.93 -1.95
N SER A 202 0.94 17.24 -1.78
CA SER A 202 2.06 18.18 -1.55
C SER A 202 2.87 17.80 -0.31
N ALA A 203 2.17 17.35 0.72
CA ALA A 203 2.73 16.80 1.93
C ALA A 203 3.67 15.63 1.60
N CYS A 204 3.19 14.61 0.89
CA CYS A 204 4.01 13.48 0.46
C CYS A 204 5.24 13.89 -0.36
N LEU A 205 5.10 14.83 -1.31
CA LEU A 205 6.17 15.18 -2.25
C LEU A 205 7.28 16.07 -1.66
N SER A 206 6.99 16.82 -0.58
CA SER A 206 7.94 17.76 0.03
C SER A 206 8.47 17.31 1.39
N VAL A 207 7.65 16.56 2.14
CA VAL A 207 7.92 16.13 3.52
C VAL A 207 8.34 17.33 4.39
N SER A 208 7.63 18.45 4.24
CA SER A 208 7.99 19.75 4.85
C SER A 208 7.91 19.77 6.38
N TRP A 209 7.28 18.75 7.00
CA TRP A 209 7.26 18.57 8.45
C TRP A 209 8.55 18.02 9.04
N VAL A 210 9.51 17.57 8.21
CA VAL A 210 10.84 17.18 8.68
C VAL A 210 11.84 18.25 8.32
N ALA A 211 12.57 18.77 9.32
CA ALA A 211 13.57 19.82 9.15
C ALA A 211 14.59 19.48 8.05
N VAL A 212 15.03 20.50 7.31
CA VAL A 212 16.01 20.32 6.21
C VAL A 212 17.31 19.72 6.76
N GLY A 213 17.85 18.72 6.07
CA GLY A 213 19.07 18.00 6.47
C GLY A 213 18.83 16.84 7.44
N MET A 214 17.62 16.69 7.99
CA MET A 214 17.26 15.53 8.81
C MET A 214 16.80 14.35 7.93
N ARG A 215 17.15 13.14 8.37
CA ARG A 215 16.66 11.89 7.77
C ARG A 215 15.15 11.79 7.98
N VAL A 216 14.43 11.39 6.95
CA VAL A 216 13.00 11.06 7.03
C VAL A 216 12.89 9.56 7.26
N SER A 217 12.44 9.14 8.44
CA SER A 217 12.16 7.73 8.76
C SER A 217 10.87 7.67 9.56
N LEU A 218 10.03 6.65 9.31
CA LEU A 218 8.80 6.46 10.08
C LEU A 218 9.05 5.69 11.40
N GLU A 219 10.30 5.38 11.78
CA GLU A 219 10.69 5.06 13.16
C GLU A 219 10.54 6.29 14.06
N ASP A 220 10.72 7.47 13.47
CA ASP A 220 10.68 8.75 14.18
C ASP A 220 9.23 9.21 14.41
N ALA A 221 8.92 9.49 15.68
CA ALA A 221 7.58 9.89 16.10
C ALA A 221 7.11 11.22 15.48
N GLU A 222 8.01 12.17 15.24
CA GLU A 222 7.72 13.44 14.58
C GLU A 222 7.39 13.22 13.10
N THR A 223 8.15 12.36 12.41
CA THR A 223 7.87 11.99 11.01
C THR A 223 6.51 11.28 10.89
N ARG A 224 6.20 10.34 11.79
CA ARG A 224 4.89 9.67 11.85
C ARG A 224 3.76 10.66 12.11
N SER A 225 3.97 11.58 13.06
CA SER A 225 3.00 12.63 13.39
C SER A 225 2.76 13.53 12.18
N GLY A 226 3.81 13.96 11.50
CA GLY A 226 3.70 14.79 10.30
C GLY A 226 3.03 14.06 9.13
N LEU A 227 3.33 12.78 8.90
CA LEU A 227 2.64 11.97 7.90
C LEU A 227 1.15 11.82 8.24
N TYR A 228 0.82 11.55 9.51
CA TYR A 228 -0.58 11.45 9.93
C TYR A 228 -1.33 12.77 9.75
N HIS A 229 -0.81 13.87 10.27
CA HIS A 229 -1.49 15.17 10.21
C HIS A 229 -1.49 15.80 8.83
N GLY A 230 -0.43 15.60 8.04
CA GLY A 230 -0.26 16.19 6.71
C GLY A 230 -0.88 15.37 5.59
N VAL A 231 -1.07 14.06 5.78
CA VAL A 231 -1.56 13.16 4.71
C VAL A 231 -2.80 12.40 5.14
N VAL A 232 -2.75 11.62 6.22
CA VAL A 232 -3.86 10.74 6.59
C VAL A 232 -5.09 11.53 7.03
N LYS A 233 -4.94 12.49 7.93
CA LYS A 233 -6.05 13.28 8.46
C LYS A 233 -6.79 14.07 7.35
N PRO A 234 -6.11 14.74 6.39
CA PRO A 234 -6.80 15.33 5.24
C PRO A 234 -7.56 14.31 4.38
N LEU A 235 -7.01 13.11 4.17
CA LEU A 235 -7.70 12.04 3.44
C LEU A 235 -8.90 11.48 4.20
N GLU A 236 -8.87 11.44 5.53
CA GLU A 236 -10.02 11.09 6.36
C GLU A 236 -11.16 12.10 6.17
N MET A 237 -10.83 13.40 6.09
CA MET A 237 -11.81 14.44 5.79
C MET A 237 -12.42 14.26 4.40
N GLU A 238 -11.60 13.99 3.36
CA GLU A 238 -12.07 13.73 2.00
C GLU A 238 -13.07 12.56 1.94
N VAL A 239 -12.78 11.47 2.66
CA VAL A 239 -13.68 10.31 2.71
C VAL A 239 -14.98 10.68 3.43
N SER A 240 -14.90 11.40 4.56
CA SER A 240 -16.09 11.82 5.31
C SER A 240 -17.00 12.79 4.56
N LEU A 241 -16.45 13.57 3.61
CA LEU A 241 -17.22 14.47 2.75
C LEU A 241 -17.86 13.76 1.55
N ALA A 242 -17.39 12.55 1.23
CA ALA A 242 -17.82 11.76 0.09
C ALA A 242 -18.84 10.67 0.44
N ASP A 243 -19.15 10.52 1.74
CA ASP A 243 -20.22 9.68 2.31
C ASP A 243 -21.50 10.51 2.54
#